data_AF-V8G7K9-F1
#
_entry.id   AF-V8G7K9-F1
#
_cell.length_a   1.000
_cell.length_b   1.000
_cell.length_c   1.000
_cell.angle_alpha   90.00
_cell.angle_beta   90.00
_cell.angle_gamma   90.00
#
_symmetry.space_group_name_H-M   'P 1'
#
loop_
_entity.id
_entity.type
_entity.pdbx_description
1 polymer ?
#
loop_
_entity_poly.entity_id
_entity_poly.type
_entity_poly.pdbx_seq_one_letter_code
_entity_poly.pdbx_strand_id
1 'polypeptide(L)'
;MFPLLTMSAVYAQPSLDASTLLKNKICMHCHQVNERRVGPSFKMVADKYQQDKTVTVEELAKRIVEGGIGQWGPLRMPAQPKVSTEEAIIMADWILHVKGDEQVN
;
A
#
# COMPACT_ATOMS: atom_id res chain seq x y z
N MET A 1 -24.83 -9.65 48.61
CA MET A 1 -24.14 -8.51 47.98
C MET A 1 -22.85 -9.03 47.35
N PHE A 2 -22.89 -9.57 46.13
CA PHE A 2 -21.70 -10.02 45.39
C PHE A 2 -21.49 -9.04 44.23
N PRO A 3 -20.32 -8.40 44.10
CA PRO A 3 -20.09 -7.42 43.06
C PRO A 3 -19.94 -8.14 41.71
N LEU A 4 -20.76 -7.76 40.72
CA LEU A 4 -20.57 -8.18 39.34
C LEU A 4 -19.28 -7.52 38.83
N LEU A 5 -18.20 -8.31 38.69
CA LEU A 5 -17.06 -7.94 37.87
C LEU A 5 -17.51 -7.92 36.40
N THR A 6 -17.59 -6.73 35.81
CA THR A 6 -17.78 -6.58 34.37
C THR A 6 -16.46 -6.83 33.67
N MET A 7 -16.33 -8.00 33.05
CA MET A 7 -15.19 -8.35 32.22
C MET A 7 -15.32 -7.62 30.87
N SER A 8 -14.57 -6.54 30.68
CA SER A 8 -14.50 -5.84 29.40
C SER A 8 -13.80 -6.73 28.36
N ALA A 9 -14.55 -7.21 27.38
CA ALA A 9 -13.99 -7.87 26.21
C ALA A 9 -13.16 -6.87 25.40
N VAL A 10 -11.86 -7.12 25.28
CA VAL A 10 -10.99 -6.40 24.34
C VAL A 10 -11.31 -6.93 22.95
N TYR A 11 -12.04 -6.15 22.15
CA TYR A 11 -12.23 -6.43 20.75
C TYR A 11 -10.91 -6.19 20.01
N ALA A 12 -10.25 -7.26 19.58
CA ALA A 12 -9.15 -7.16 18.64
C ALA A 12 -9.66 -6.50 17.36
N GLN A 13 -9.25 -5.26 17.12
CA GLN A 13 -9.50 -4.59 15.84
C GLN A 13 -8.73 -5.37 14.76
N PRO A 14 -9.34 -5.71 13.62
CA PRO A 14 -8.61 -6.31 12.53
C PRO A 14 -7.50 -5.34 12.09
N SER A 15 -6.25 -5.78 12.19
CA SER A 15 -5.12 -5.06 11.62
C SER A 15 -5.34 -4.93 10.11
N LEU A 16 -5.33 -3.70 9.61
CA LEU A 16 -5.42 -3.43 8.18
C LEU A 16 -4.21 -4.05 7.48
N ASP A 17 -4.47 -5.03 6.63
CA ASP A 17 -3.47 -5.73 5.84
C ASP A 17 -3.27 -5.05 4.47
N ALA A 18 -2.01 -4.89 4.06
CA ALA A 18 -1.67 -4.19 2.82
C ALA A 18 -2.20 -4.92 1.57
N SER A 19 -2.14 -6.26 1.54
CA SER A 19 -2.67 -7.06 0.43
C SER A 19 -4.16 -6.80 0.24
N THR A 20 -4.91 -6.85 1.33
CA THR A 20 -6.35 -6.57 1.37
C THR A 20 -6.65 -5.16 0.87
N LEU A 21 -5.88 -4.15 1.29
CA LEU A 21 -6.03 -2.77 0.83
C LEU A 21 -5.74 -2.65 -0.67
N LEU A 22 -4.62 -3.18 -1.17
CA LEU A 22 -4.24 -3.11 -2.59
C LEU A 22 -5.30 -3.73 -3.50
N LYS A 23 -5.93 -4.81 -3.05
CA LYS A 23 -7.03 -5.46 -3.76
C LYS A 23 -8.30 -4.60 -3.74
N ASN A 24 -8.73 -4.16 -2.56
CA ASN A 24 -9.97 -3.41 -2.37
C ASN A 24 -9.93 -2.00 -2.98
N LYS A 25 -8.73 -1.40 -3.06
CA LYS A 25 -8.50 -0.07 -3.65
C LYS A 25 -8.13 -0.15 -5.14
N ILE A 26 -8.36 -1.31 -5.78
CA ILE A 26 -8.30 -1.48 -7.26
C ILE A 26 -6.86 -1.31 -7.80
N CYS A 27 -5.83 -1.33 -6.95
CA CYS A 27 -4.43 -1.14 -7.36
C CYS A 27 -3.98 -2.20 -8.36
N MET A 28 -4.49 -3.43 -8.20
CA MET A 28 -4.16 -4.60 -9.02
C MET A 28 -4.65 -4.53 -10.48
N HIS A 29 -5.47 -3.53 -10.85
CA HIS A 29 -5.86 -3.34 -12.25
C HIS A 29 -4.72 -2.74 -13.09
N CYS A 30 -3.86 -1.94 -12.46
CA CYS A 30 -2.76 -1.25 -13.13
C CYS A 30 -1.38 -1.77 -12.72
N HIS A 31 -1.29 -2.39 -11.54
CA HIS A 31 -0.06 -2.92 -10.97
C HIS A 31 -0.16 -4.42 -10.75
N GLN A 32 1.00 -5.08 -10.72
CA GLN A 32 1.15 -6.46 -10.28
C GLN A 32 2.39 -6.54 -9.40
N VAL A 33 2.55 -7.62 -8.63
CA VAL A 33 3.70 -7.75 -7.74
C VAL A 33 5.01 -7.82 -8.53
N ASN A 34 5.07 -8.70 -9.52
CA ASN A 34 6.32 -9.02 -10.22
C ASN A 34 6.30 -8.72 -11.73
N GLU A 35 5.17 -8.29 -12.28
CA GLU A 35 5.04 -8.02 -13.72
C GLU A 35 4.65 -6.57 -13.99
N ARG A 36 5.21 -5.97 -15.05
CA ARG A 36 4.76 -4.66 -15.52
C ARG A 36 3.41 -4.82 -16.23
N ARG A 37 2.46 -3.93 -15.93
CA ARG A 37 1.18 -3.81 -16.65
C ARG A 37 1.04 -2.40 -17.20
N VAL A 38 0.10 -1.62 -16.65
CA VAL A 38 -0.03 -0.18 -16.96
C VAL A 38 1.02 0.60 -16.20
N GLY A 39 1.13 0.34 -14.89
CA GLY A 39 2.17 0.86 -14.01
C GLY A 39 3.37 -0.09 -13.89
N PRO A 40 4.43 0.34 -13.19
CA PRO A 40 5.52 -0.55 -12.78
C PRO A 40 4.99 -1.68 -11.90
N SER A 41 5.71 -2.80 -11.85
CA SER A 41 5.43 -3.81 -10.82
C SER A 41 5.81 -3.25 -9.44
N PHE A 42 5.17 -3.74 -8.38
CA PHE A 42 5.54 -3.29 -7.03
C PHE A 42 6.99 -3.65 -6.69
N LYS A 43 7.49 -4.81 -7.16
CA LYS A 43 8.90 -5.15 -7.06
C LYS A 43 9.83 -4.11 -7.72
N MET A 44 9.47 -3.59 -8.90
CA MET A 44 10.28 -2.54 -9.53
C MET A 44 10.35 -1.27 -8.68
N VAL A 45 9.26 -0.93 -7.99
CA VAL A 45 9.21 0.20 -7.06
C VAL A 45 10.12 -0.06 -5.85
N ALA A 46 9.99 -1.24 -5.24
CA ALA A 46 10.85 -1.68 -4.14
C ALA A 46 12.33 -1.62 -4.52
N ASP A 47 12.72 -2.29 -5.61
CA ASP A 47 14.10 -2.39 -6.07
C ASP A 47 14.70 -1.00 -6.32
N LYS A 48 13.96 -0.11 -7.00
CA LYS A 48 14.43 1.25 -7.28
C LYS A 48 14.69 2.03 -6.00
N TYR A 49 13.73 2.05 -5.07
CA TYR A 49 13.84 2.90 -3.89
C TYR A 49 14.70 2.31 -2.77
N GLN A 50 14.92 0.99 -2.75
CA GLN A 50 15.94 0.39 -1.89
C GLN A 50 17.37 0.78 -2.33
N GLN A 51 17.62 0.89 -3.64
CA GLN A 51 18.92 1.31 -4.19
C GLN A 51 19.16 2.81 -4.00
N ASP A 52 18.17 3.63 -4.38
CA ASP A 52 18.34 5.08 -4.42
C ASP A 52 18.07 5.75 -3.06
N LYS A 53 17.32 5.11 -2.14
CA LYS A 53 16.86 5.65 -0.84
C LYS A 53 16.26 7.06 -0.92
N THR A 54 15.81 7.47 -2.10
CA THR A 54 15.32 8.83 -2.38
C THR A 54 13.88 9.07 -1.96
N VAL A 55 13.16 8.02 -1.55
CA VAL A 55 11.72 8.09 -1.28
C VAL A 55 11.42 7.49 0.09
N THR A 56 10.75 8.27 0.94
CA THR A 56 10.20 7.80 2.21
C THR A 56 8.84 7.13 2.03
N VAL A 57 8.38 6.41 3.06
CA VAL A 57 7.03 5.83 3.09
C VAL A 57 5.98 6.92 2.90
N GLU A 58 6.12 8.06 3.56
CA GLU A 58 5.18 9.20 3.50
C GLU A 58 5.16 9.84 2.11
N GLU A 59 6.32 9.98 1.47
CA GLU A 59 6.40 10.51 0.11
C GLU A 59 5.74 9.58 -0.90
N LEU A 60 5.91 8.26 -0.75
CA LEU A 60 5.23 7.29 -1.59
C LEU A 60 3.73 7.27 -1.32
N ALA A 61 3.32 7.33 -0.04
CA ALA A 61 1.90 7.40 0.35
C ALA A 61 1.21 8.63 -0.25
N LYS A 62 1.87 9.80 -0.19
CA LYS A 62 1.39 11.02 -0.84
C LYS A 62 1.20 10.83 -2.34
N ARG A 63 2.17 10.22 -3.02
CA ARG A 63 2.06 9.90 -4.46
C ARG A 63 0.92 8.94 -4.75
N ILE A 64 0.66 7.95 -3.89
CA ILE A 64 -0.48 7.03 -4.02
C ILE A 64 -1.80 7.80 -3.99
N VAL A 65 -1.98 8.72 -3.03
CA VAL A 65 -3.21 9.51 -2.88
C VAL A 65 -3.38 10.53 -4.01
N GLU A 66 -2.33 11.30 -4.31
CA GLU A 66 -2.39 12.42 -5.25
C GLU A 66 -2.23 12.00 -6.72
N GLY A 67 -1.72 10.79 -6.96
CA GLY A 67 -1.28 10.36 -8.29
C GLY A 67 0.06 10.97 -8.67
N GLY A 68 0.46 10.78 -9.93
CA GLY A 68 1.75 11.28 -10.41
C GLY A 68 2.04 10.95 -11.88
N ILE A 69 3.09 11.57 -12.43
CA ILE A 69 3.54 11.37 -13.81
C ILE A 69 5.07 11.53 -13.90
N GLY A 70 5.71 10.93 -14.91
CA GLY A 70 7.12 11.17 -15.25
C GLY A 70 8.11 10.22 -14.57
N GLN A 71 7.84 9.77 -13.35
CA GLN A 71 8.75 8.88 -12.61
C GLN A 71 8.96 7.50 -13.27
N TRP A 72 7.94 6.99 -13.95
CA TRP A 72 7.89 5.62 -14.51
C TRP A 72 7.57 5.58 -16.01
N GLY A 73 7.69 6.74 -16.66
CA GLY A 73 7.31 6.98 -18.05
C GLY A 73 6.25 8.08 -18.19
N PRO A 74 5.69 8.23 -19.40
CA PRO A 74 4.73 9.30 -19.74
C PRO A 74 3.32 9.04 -19.20
N LEU A 75 3.01 7.80 -18.78
CA LEU A 75 1.71 7.45 -18.24
C LEU A 75 1.52 8.06 -16.84
N ARG A 76 0.35 8.66 -16.64
CA ARG A 76 -0.08 9.23 -15.36
C ARG A 76 -0.76 8.16 -14.51
N MET A 77 -0.36 8.05 -13.24
CA MET A 77 -1.16 7.40 -12.20
C MET A 77 -2.24 8.38 -11.74
N PRO A 78 -3.54 8.05 -11.88
CA PRO A 78 -4.63 8.91 -11.38
C PRO A 78 -4.59 9.05 -9.86
N ALA A 79 -5.11 10.17 -9.35
CA ALA A 79 -5.37 10.34 -7.92
C ALA A 79 -6.32 9.24 -7.41
N GLN A 80 -6.13 8.84 -6.16
CA GLN A 80 -6.87 7.75 -5.51
C GLN A 80 -7.76 8.31 -4.39
N PRO A 81 -8.90 8.95 -4.70
CA PRO A 81 -9.73 9.66 -3.71
C PRO A 81 -10.41 8.76 -2.67
N LYS A 82 -10.37 7.43 -2.88
CA LYS A 82 -10.92 6.44 -1.95
C LYS A 82 -9.87 5.84 -1.01
N VAL A 83 -8.62 6.28 -1.11
CA VAL A 83 -7.51 5.84 -0.27
C VAL A 83 -7.25 6.92 0.78
N SER A 84 -7.36 6.56 2.06
CA SER A 84 -6.98 7.48 3.15
C SER A 84 -5.46 7.57 3.27
N THR A 85 -4.96 8.60 3.95
CA THR A 85 -3.53 8.75 4.22
C THR A 85 -2.97 7.55 4.98
N GLU A 86 -3.71 7.05 5.97
CA GLU A 86 -3.33 5.90 6.79
C GLU A 86 -3.26 4.61 5.96
N GLU A 87 -4.26 4.37 5.11
CA GLU A 87 -4.25 3.24 4.17
C GLU A 87 -3.08 3.35 3.17
N ALA A 88 -2.79 4.55 2.68
CA ALA A 88 -1.68 4.80 1.77
C ALA A 88 -0.33 4.54 2.42
N ILE A 89 -0.15 4.88 3.70
CA ILE A 89 1.07 4.60 4.46
C ILE A 89 1.28 3.09 4.58
N ILE A 90 0.24 2.33 4.93
CA ILE A 90 0.30 0.86 5.04
C ILE A 90 0.68 0.23 3.70
N MET A 91 0.05 0.67 2.60
CA MET A 91 0.37 0.17 1.27
C MET A 91 1.78 0.59 0.82
N ALA A 92 2.19 1.83 1.08
CA ALA A 92 3.51 2.34 0.71
C ALA A 92 4.63 1.58 1.41
N ASP A 93 4.49 1.31 2.71
CA ASP A 93 5.46 0.54 3.47
C ASP A 93 5.62 -0.86 2.89
N TRP A 94 4.51 -1.54 2.59
CA TRP A 94 4.55 -2.84 1.93
C TRP A 94 5.20 -2.77 0.53
N ILE A 95 4.83 -1.79 -0.30
CA ILE A 95 5.38 -1.62 -1.66
C ILE A 95 6.89 -1.41 -1.64
N LEU A 96 7.44 -0.76 -0.61
CA LEU A 96 8.89 -0.53 -0.51
C LEU A 96 9.68 -1.78 -0.12
N HIS A 97 9.03 -2.78 0.46
CA HIS A 97 9.67 -3.99 1.01
C HIS A 97 9.26 -5.29 0.32
N VAL A 98 8.26 -5.26 -0.56
CA VAL A 98 7.75 -6.44 -1.27
C VAL A 98 8.82 -7.13 -2.12
N LYS A 99 8.75 -8.46 -2.13
CA LYS A 99 9.60 -9.32 -2.99
C LYS A 99 8.80 -9.90 -4.15
N GLY A 100 9.49 -10.34 -5.20
CA GLY A 100 8.85 -10.75 -6.46
C GLY A 100 8.09 -12.09 -6.40
N ASP A 101 8.27 -12.85 -5.33
CA ASP A 101 7.55 -14.09 -5.04
C ASP A 101 6.27 -13.87 -4.23
N GLU A 102 6.11 -12.70 -3.61
CA GLU A 102 4.94 -12.35 -2.82
C GLU A 102 3.69 -12.14 -3.69
N GLN A 103 2.51 -12.45 -3.16
CA GLN A 103 1.24 -12.35 -3.86
C GLN A 103 0.27 -11.46 -3.09
N VAL A 104 -0.50 -10.66 -3.84
CA VAL A 104 -1.64 -9.91 -3.29
C VAL A 104 -2.87 -10.82 -3.33
N ASN A 105 -3.11 -11.52 -2.22
CA ASN A 105 -4.22 -12.45 -2.02
C ASN A 105 -5.48 -11.75 -1.50
#